data_AF-A0A927M8F1-F1
#
_entry.id   AF-A0A927M8F1-F1
#
_cell.length_a   1.000
_cell.length_b   1.000
_cell.length_c   1.000
_cell.angle_alpha   90.00
_cell.angle_beta   90.00
_cell.angle_gamma   90.00
#
_symmetry.space_group_name_H-M   'P 1'
#
loop_
_entity.id
_entity.type
_entity.pdbx_description
1 polymer ?
#
loop_
_entity_poly.entity_id
_entity_poly.type
_entity_poly.pdbx_seq_one_letter_code
_entity_poly.pdbx_strand_id
1 'polypeptide(L)'
;MDATGVTAVSALLIGGGVVFLALVVLAVMTDRPRTPRPDPVRLRAAAEQLEAHALATQTEAGRAAAIASQARAVLAVAERARDEAWAAQETAERDYRQAWESASAGREAVASAPKPEPVPGVDRDREVSRAALAAYRRGDISLQELREVFRRAGDWDPVQEDRERLLDRGGMRLTMARRAYDQAAALARRAEQEARLAEATAQELLTEATESAAEAREAYLTAQRFTRRRRPRRGRRAG
;
A
#
# COMPACT_ATOMS: atom_id res chain seq x y z
N MET A 1 20.99 -14.13 63.16
CA MET A 1 20.48 -13.13 62.19
C MET A 1 18.98 -13.13 62.37
N ASP A 2 18.49 -12.16 63.14
CA ASP A 2 17.19 -12.24 63.79
C ASP A 2 16.08 -11.78 62.85
N ALA A 3 15.15 -12.70 62.56
CA ALA A 3 14.02 -12.51 61.65
C ALA A 3 12.86 -11.68 62.25
N THR A 4 13.01 -11.13 63.45
CA THR A 4 11.98 -10.38 64.18
C THR A 4 11.96 -8.89 63.87
N GLY A 5 13.02 -8.32 63.30
CA GLY A 5 13.09 -6.89 62.96
C GLY A 5 12.32 -6.48 61.70
N VAL A 6 12.17 -7.41 60.74
CA VAL A 6 11.56 -7.12 59.43
C VAL A 6 10.03 -7.00 59.53
N THR A 7 9.39 -7.70 60.47
CA THR A 7 7.92 -7.71 60.62
C THR A 7 7.38 -6.43 61.26
N ALA A 8 8.11 -5.83 62.21
CA ALA A 8 7.70 -4.59 62.86
C ALA A 8 7.81 -3.37 61.92
N VAL A 9 8.88 -3.29 61.12
CA VAL A 9 9.08 -2.21 60.14
C VAL A 9 8.07 -2.32 58.98
N SER A 10 7.76 -3.53 58.54
CA SER A 10 6.74 -3.78 57.51
C SER A 10 5.33 -3.43 57.99
N ALA A 11 4.98 -3.75 59.24
CA ALA A 11 3.68 -3.40 59.82
C ALA A 11 3.49 -1.89 60.00
N LEU A 12 4.55 -1.16 60.36
CA LEU A 12 4.51 0.30 60.52
C LEU A 12 4.37 1.03 59.17
N LEU A 13 5.03 0.54 58.12
CA LEU A 13 4.93 1.08 56.76
C LEU A 13 3.55 0.84 56.14
N ILE A 14 2.94 -0.33 56.38
CA ILE A 14 1.59 -0.64 55.90
C ILE A 14 0.54 0.18 56.66
N GLY A 15 0.67 0.30 57.99
CA GLY A 15 -0.23 1.11 58.82
C GLY A 15 -0.16 2.60 58.47
N GLY A 16 1.04 3.15 58.30
CA GLY A 16 1.25 4.55 57.92
C GLY A 16 0.77 4.87 56.50
N GLY A 17 0.97 3.95 55.56
CA GLY A 17 0.52 4.08 54.17
C GLY A 17 -1.00 4.14 54.06
N VAL A 18 -1.73 3.30 54.81
CA VAL A 18 -3.20 3.29 54.78
C VAL A 18 -3.79 4.57 55.38
N VAL A 19 -3.22 5.08 56.48
CA VAL A 19 -3.68 6.33 57.10
C VAL A 19 -3.38 7.53 56.21
N PHE A 20 -2.20 7.59 55.59
CA PHE A 20 -1.87 8.66 54.65
C PHE A 20 -2.80 8.64 53.43
N LEU A 21 -3.09 7.45 52.89
CA LEU A 21 -4.00 7.31 51.75
C LEU A 21 -5.44 7.69 52.12
N ALA A 22 -5.91 7.32 53.32
CA ALA A 22 -7.22 7.74 53.84
C ALA A 22 -7.30 9.26 54.04
N LEU A 23 -6.24 9.90 54.55
CA LEU A 23 -6.18 11.35 54.72
C LEU A 23 -6.11 12.09 53.38
N VAL A 24 -5.39 11.57 52.39
CA VAL A 24 -5.36 12.12 51.02
C VAL A 24 -6.73 11.99 50.36
N VAL A 25 -7.40 10.84 50.47
CA VAL A 25 -8.77 10.66 49.96
C VAL A 25 -9.75 11.60 50.65
N LEU A 26 -9.65 11.76 51.97
CA LEU A 26 -10.49 12.68 52.73
C LEU A 26 -10.23 14.13 52.33
N ALA A 27 -8.96 14.53 52.16
CA ALA A 27 -8.56 15.87 51.71
C ALA A 27 -9.07 16.16 50.28
N VAL A 28 -9.01 15.19 49.36
CA VAL A 28 -9.55 15.33 48.00
C VAL A 28 -11.10 15.41 48.01
N MET A 29 -11.77 14.74 48.96
CA MET A 29 -13.22 14.85 49.11
C MET A 29 -13.66 16.16 49.78
N THR A 30 -12.88 16.70 50.71
CA THR A 30 -13.22 17.95 51.43
C THR A 30 -12.79 19.19 50.67
N ASP A 31 -11.72 19.12 49.91
CA ASP A 31 -11.25 20.19 49.02
C ASP A 31 -11.88 20.13 47.63
N ARG A 32 -12.98 19.36 47.47
CA ARG A 32 -13.76 19.39 46.23
C ARG A 32 -14.31 20.81 46.09
N PRO A 33 -13.77 21.65 45.19
CA PRO A 33 -14.26 23.01 45.05
C PRO A 33 -15.74 22.89 44.74
N ARG A 34 -16.58 23.62 45.48
CA ARG A 34 -18.01 23.73 45.20
C ARG A 34 -18.12 24.26 43.78
N THR A 35 -18.23 23.36 42.81
CA THR A 35 -18.27 23.72 41.40
C THR A 35 -19.46 24.67 41.24
N PRO A 36 -19.24 25.89 40.69
CA PRO A 36 -20.32 26.83 40.47
C PRO A 36 -21.42 26.10 39.72
N ARG A 37 -22.67 26.20 40.20
CA ARG A 37 -23.81 25.55 39.55
C ARG A 37 -23.81 25.93 38.06
N PRO A 38 -23.86 24.96 37.13
CA PRO A 38 -23.85 25.25 35.70
C PRO A 38 -24.98 26.21 35.34
N ASP A 39 -24.66 27.26 34.59
CA ASP A 39 -25.66 28.20 34.09
C ASP A 39 -26.42 27.54 32.93
N PRO A 40 -27.75 27.29 33.06
CA PRO A 40 -28.52 26.62 32.02
C PRO A 40 -28.58 27.40 30.70
N VAL A 41 -28.43 28.73 30.72
CA VAL A 41 -28.41 29.53 29.49
C VAL A 41 -27.13 29.25 28.71
N ARG A 42 -25.98 29.24 29.40
CA ARG A 42 -24.68 28.88 28.80
C ARG A 42 -24.66 27.44 28.28
N LEU A 43 -25.25 26.49 29.02
CA LEU A 43 -25.34 25.10 28.56
C LEU A 43 -26.19 24.94 27.29
N ARG A 44 -27.27 25.72 27.13
CA ARG A 44 -28.06 25.71 25.89
C ARG A 44 -27.28 26.29 24.71
N ALA A 45 -26.63 27.43 24.92
CA ALA A 45 -25.78 28.03 23.88
C ALA A 45 -24.65 27.07 23.46
N ALA A 46 -24.02 26.38 24.41
CA ALA A 46 -23.02 25.35 24.11
C ALA A 46 -23.62 24.15 23.35
N ALA A 47 -24.82 23.70 23.71
CA ALA A 47 -25.52 22.63 22.99
C ALA A 47 -25.85 23.02 21.54
N GLU A 48 -26.33 24.25 21.31
CA GLU A 48 -26.63 24.78 19.97
C GLU A 48 -25.35 24.89 19.12
N GLN A 49 -24.22 25.30 19.72
CA GLN A 49 -22.92 25.33 19.05
C GLN A 49 -22.43 23.92 18.66
N LEU A 50 -22.53 22.95 19.58
CA LEU A 50 -22.15 21.57 19.30
C LEU A 50 -23.06 20.93 18.24
N GLU A 51 -24.34 21.25 18.22
CA GLU A 51 -25.28 20.79 17.19
C GLU A 51 -24.93 21.38 15.81
N ALA A 52 -24.62 22.68 15.75
CA ALA A 52 -24.17 23.31 14.52
C ALA A 52 -22.84 22.70 14.01
N HIS A 53 -21.89 22.43 14.92
CA HIS A 53 -20.64 21.74 14.61
C HIS A 53 -20.91 20.33 14.07
N ALA A 54 -21.73 19.53 14.76
CA ALA A 54 -22.08 18.18 14.34
C ALA A 54 -22.69 18.13 12.93
N LEU A 55 -23.56 19.08 12.59
CA LEU A 55 -24.15 19.18 11.25
C LEU A 55 -23.11 19.56 10.17
N ALA A 56 -22.20 20.48 10.49
CA ALA A 56 -21.10 20.86 9.59
C ALA A 56 -20.17 19.65 9.34
N THR A 57 -19.72 18.99 10.41
CA THR A 57 -18.87 17.79 10.34
C THR A 57 -19.57 16.64 9.63
N GLN A 58 -20.88 16.45 9.83
CA GLN A 58 -21.65 15.43 9.10
C GLN A 58 -21.69 15.71 7.59
N THR A 59 -21.80 16.97 7.19
CA THR A 59 -21.76 17.37 5.78
C THR A 59 -20.37 17.13 5.18
N GLU A 60 -19.30 17.34 5.95
CA GLU A 60 -17.92 17.03 5.56
C GLU A 60 -17.69 15.51 5.48
N ALA A 61 -18.19 14.74 6.44
CA ALA A 61 -18.16 13.28 6.42
C ALA A 61 -18.83 12.72 5.15
N GLY A 62 -19.97 13.31 4.75
CA GLY A 62 -20.64 12.95 3.49
C GLY A 62 -19.78 13.21 2.26
N ARG A 63 -19.07 14.34 2.21
CA ARG A 63 -18.12 14.66 1.14
C ARG A 63 -16.92 13.71 1.14
N ALA A 64 -16.36 13.42 2.31
CA ALA A 64 -15.26 12.47 2.47
C ALA A 64 -15.67 11.05 2.05
N ALA A 65 -16.89 10.60 2.38
CA ALA A 65 -17.42 9.32 1.94
C ALA A 65 -17.56 9.24 0.41
N ALA A 66 -17.97 10.33 -0.25
CA ALA A 66 -18.00 10.39 -1.72
C ALA A 66 -16.58 10.26 -2.31
N ILE A 67 -15.58 10.95 -1.75
CA ILE A 67 -14.18 10.81 -2.16
C ILE A 67 -13.69 9.37 -1.95
N ALA A 68 -13.99 8.75 -0.80
CA ALA A 68 -13.63 7.37 -0.53
C ALA A 68 -14.23 6.39 -1.56
N SER A 69 -15.49 6.59 -1.96
CA SER A 69 -16.13 5.77 -2.99
C SER A 69 -15.47 5.93 -4.37
N GLN A 70 -15.06 7.15 -4.73
CA GLN A 70 -14.30 7.42 -5.95
C GLN A 70 -12.92 6.76 -5.90
N ALA A 71 -12.21 6.86 -4.78
CA ALA A 71 -10.91 6.24 -4.59
C ALA A 71 -10.98 4.71 -4.70
N ARG A 72 -12.04 4.06 -4.17
CA ARG A 72 -12.31 2.63 -4.40
C ARG A 72 -12.52 2.29 -5.87
N ALA A 73 -13.24 3.13 -6.62
CA ALA A 73 -13.45 2.91 -8.04
C ALA A 73 -12.12 3.00 -8.82
N VAL A 74 -11.25 3.96 -8.47
CA VAL A 74 -9.90 4.08 -9.03
C VAL A 74 -9.04 2.85 -8.69
N LEU A 75 -9.08 2.38 -7.44
CA LEU A 75 -8.40 1.16 -7.02
C LEU A 75 -8.83 -0.04 -7.86
N ALA A 76 -10.14 -0.25 -8.04
CA ALA A 76 -10.66 -1.37 -8.84
C ALA A 76 -10.19 -1.32 -10.31
N VAL A 77 -10.04 -0.12 -10.89
CA VAL A 77 -9.46 0.04 -12.23
C VAL A 77 -7.97 -0.30 -12.22
N ALA A 78 -7.21 0.16 -11.23
CA ALA A 78 -5.78 -0.10 -11.12
C ALA A 78 -5.47 -1.59 -10.86
N GLU A 79 -6.29 -2.29 -10.08
CA GLU A 79 -6.18 -3.74 -9.85
C GLU A 79 -6.42 -4.53 -11.14
N ARG A 80 -7.47 -4.19 -11.90
CA ARG A 80 -7.69 -4.82 -13.21
C ARG A 80 -6.51 -4.61 -14.16
N ALA A 81 -5.98 -3.39 -14.22
CA ALA A 81 -4.81 -3.10 -15.04
C ALA A 81 -3.57 -3.89 -14.61
N ARG A 82 -3.36 -4.08 -13.29
CA ARG A 82 -2.29 -4.94 -12.75
C ARG A 82 -2.48 -6.38 -13.17
N ASP A 83 -3.69 -6.91 -13.06
CA ASP A 83 -4.00 -8.31 -13.37
C ASP A 83 -3.87 -8.59 -14.87
N GLU A 84 -4.30 -7.64 -15.72
CA GLU A 84 -4.08 -7.69 -17.17
C GLU A 84 -2.58 -7.67 -17.52
N ALA A 85 -1.80 -6.79 -16.88
CA ALA A 85 -0.35 -6.72 -17.09
C ALA A 85 0.36 -8.00 -16.61
N TRP A 86 -0.11 -8.61 -15.52
CA TRP A 86 0.38 -9.91 -15.04
C TRP A 86 0.13 -11.01 -16.07
N ALA A 87 -1.10 -11.14 -16.57
CA ALA A 87 -1.45 -12.13 -17.59
C ALA A 87 -0.63 -11.94 -18.89
N ALA A 88 -0.37 -10.68 -19.27
CA ALA A 88 0.50 -10.36 -20.40
C ALA A 88 1.96 -10.78 -20.15
N GLN A 89 2.47 -10.57 -18.94
CA GLN A 89 3.80 -11.05 -18.54
C GLN A 89 3.88 -12.58 -18.59
N GLU A 90 2.92 -13.31 -18.02
CA GLU A 90 2.91 -14.77 -18.04
C GLU A 90 2.88 -15.32 -19.48
N THR A 91 2.15 -14.65 -20.36
CA THR A 91 2.12 -15.00 -21.79
C THR A 91 3.48 -14.75 -22.44
N ALA A 92 4.10 -13.59 -22.20
CA ALA A 92 5.43 -13.30 -22.72
C ALA A 92 6.51 -14.25 -22.17
N GLU A 93 6.39 -14.70 -20.91
CA GLU A 93 7.30 -15.70 -20.31
C GLU A 93 7.17 -17.07 -20.97
N ARG A 94 5.94 -17.52 -21.26
CA ARG A 94 5.70 -18.76 -22.00
C ARG A 94 6.26 -18.68 -23.42
N ASP A 95 5.97 -17.60 -24.14
CA ASP A 95 6.47 -17.37 -25.50
C ASP A 95 8.01 -17.36 -25.54
N TYR A 96 8.63 -16.65 -24.58
CA TYR A 96 10.09 -16.60 -24.47
C TYR A 96 10.68 -17.98 -24.18
N ARG A 97 10.08 -18.74 -23.27
CA ARG A 97 10.52 -20.11 -22.95
C ARG A 97 10.45 -21.02 -24.17
N GLN A 98 9.35 -21.00 -24.91
CA GLN A 98 9.19 -21.78 -26.13
C GLN A 98 10.23 -21.39 -27.20
N ALA A 99 10.49 -20.09 -27.38
CA ALA A 99 11.51 -19.62 -28.30
C ALA A 99 12.92 -20.07 -27.87
N TRP A 100 13.21 -20.04 -26.57
CA TRP A 100 14.49 -20.47 -26.00
C TRP A 100 14.71 -21.98 -26.18
N GLU A 101 13.69 -22.80 -25.92
CA GLU A 101 13.72 -24.24 -26.14
C GLU A 101 13.97 -24.56 -27.61
N SER A 102 13.25 -23.91 -28.53
CA SER A 102 13.44 -24.09 -29.98
C SER A 102 14.84 -23.71 -30.45
N ALA A 103 15.33 -22.53 -30.04
CA ALA A 103 16.68 -22.07 -30.39
C ALA A 103 17.76 -22.99 -29.83
N SER A 104 17.59 -23.48 -28.59
CA SER A 104 18.54 -24.39 -27.94
C SER A 104 18.58 -25.76 -28.61
N ALA A 105 17.42 -26.35 -28.91
CA ALA A 105 17.33 -27.62 -29.65
C ALA A 105 17.96 -27.50 -31.04
N GLY A 106 17.80 -26.35 -31.70
CA GLY A 106 18.46 -26.07 -32.97
C GLY A 106 20.00 -26.02 -32.87
N ARG A 107 20.53 -25.35 -31.84
CA ARG A 107 21.99 -25.35 -31.55
C ARG A 107 22.52 -26.76 -31.27
N GLU A 108 21.79 -27.54 -30.49
CA GLU A 108 22.16 -28.91 -30.14
C GLU A 108 22.13 -29.86 -31.35
N ALA A 109 21.14 -29.72 -32.23
CA ALA A 109 21.05 -30.48 -33.47
C ALA A 109 22.24 -30.19 -34.40
N VAL A 110 22.64 -28.92 -34.53
CA VAL A 110 23.84 -28.54 -35.30
C VAL A 110 25.11 -29.09 -34.66
N ALA A 111 25.24 -29.03 -33.33
CA ALA A 111 26.40 -29.56 -32.62
C ALA A 111 26.52 -31.09 -32.69
N SER A 112 25.40 -31.79 -32.79
CA SER A 112 25.33 -33.26 -32.84
C SER A 112 25.34 -33.83 -34.26
N ALA A 113 25.24 -32.98 -35.29
CA ALA A 113 25.30 -33.42 -36.68
C ALA A 113 26.67 -34.07 -36.97
N PRO A 114 26.70 -35.21 -37.67
CA PRO A 114 27.96 -35.86 -38.05
C PRO A 114 28.80 -34.86 -38.86
N LYS A 115 30.06 -34.66 -38.42
CA LYS A 115 30.99 -33.80 -39.16
C LYS A 115 31.11 -34.34 -40.58
N PRO A 116 30.89 -33.54 -41.63
CA PRO A 116 31.10 -33.99 -42.99
C PRO A 116 32.52 -34.52 -43.13
N GLU A 117 32.71 -35.63 -43.86
CA GLU A 117 34.04 -36.09 -44.25
C GLU A 117 34.81 -34.93 -44.88
N PRO A 118 36.14 -34.82 -44.70
CA PRO A 118 36.91 -33.69 -45.20
C PRO A 118 36.81 -33.59 -46.72
N VAL A 119 35.88 -32.75 -47.18
CA VAL A 119 35.76 -32.37 -48.59
C VAL A 119 36.86 -31.33 -48.88
N PRO A 120 37.59 -31.44 -50.00
CA PRO A 120 38.55 -30.40 -50.40
C PRO A 120 37.83 -29.05 -50.55
N GLY A 121 38.02 -28.14 -49.57
CA GLY A 121 37.33 -26.85 -49.49
C GLY A 121 37.17 -26.30 -48.06
N VAL A 122 37.06 -27.16 -47.05
CA VAL A 122 36.80 -26.73 -45.65
C VAL A 122 37.92 -25.84 -45.07
N ASP A 123 39.19 -26.12 -45.42
CA ASP A 123 40.31 -25.26 -44.99
C ASP A 123 40.27 -23.88 -45.68
N ARG A 124 39.76 -23.83 -46.91
CA ARG A 124 39.54 -22.58 -47.64
C ARG A 124 38.43 -21.75 -46.99
N ASP A 125 37.35 -22.38 -46.54
CA ASP A 125 36.24 -21.69 -45.86
C ASP A 125 36.65 -21.16 -44.48
N ARG A 126 37.51 -21.90 -43.76
CA ARG A 126 38.13 -21.44 -42.51
C ARG A 126 39.09 -20.27 -42.72
N GLU A 127 39.85 -20.27 -43.81
CA GLU A 127 40.72 -19.15 -44.17
C GLU A 127 39.93 -17.90 -44.55
N VAL A 128 38.87 -18.05 -45.36
CA VAL A 128 37.94 -16.96 -45.70
C VAL A 128 37.30 -16.38 -44.44
N SER A 129 36.84 -17.24 -43.53
CA SER A 129 36.25 -16.83 -42.24
C SER A 129 37.24 -16.05 -41.36
N ARG A 130 38.49 -16.53 -41.26
CA ARG A 130 39.56 -15.83 -40.51
C ARG A 130 39.93 -14.49 -41.15
N ALA A 131 40.05 -14.44 -42.46
CA ALA A 131 40.38 -13.22 -43.20
C ALA A 131 39.27 -12.15 -43.08
N ALA A 132 38.01 -12.56 -43.18
CA ALA A 132 36.86 -11.68 -43.03
C ALA A 132 36.77 -11.11 -41.60
N LEU A 133 36.96 -11.94 -40.56
CA LEU A 133 37.01 -11.47 -39.18
C LEU A 133 38.14 -10.47 -38.94
N ALA A 134 39.32 -10.71 -39.53
CA ALA A 134 40.46 -9.79 -39.43
C ALA A 134 40.18 -8.44 -40.13
N ALA A 135 39.55 -8.47 -41.32
CA ALA A 135 39.13 -7.27 -42.04
C ALA A 135 38.10 -6.47 -41.26
N TYR A 136 37.10 -7.13 -40.65
CA TYR A 136 36.11 -6.46 -39.81
C TYR A 136 36.74 -5.78 -38.59
N ARG A 137 37.66 -6.47 -37.88
CA ARG A 137 38.34 -5.89 -36.71
C ARG A 137 39.19 -4.66 -37.04
N ARG A 138 39.71 -4.57 -38.27
CA ARG A 138 40.42 -3.39 -38.78
C ARG A 138 39.49 -2.29 -39.29
N GLY A 139 38.20 -2.58 -39.45
CA GLY A 139 37.22 -1.67 -40.03
C GLY A 139 37.19 -1.66 -41.56
N ASP A 140 37.89 -2.59 -42.21
CA ASP A 140 38.00 -2.68 -43.69
C ASP A 140 36.69 -3.15 -44.34
N ILE A 141 35.84 -3.85 -43.58
CA ILE A 141 34.50 -4.28 -44.00
C ILE A 141 33.50 -4.00 -42.87
N SER A 142 32.25 -3.71 -43.25
CA SER A 142 31.14 -3.52 -42.33
C SER A 142 30.64 -4.83 -41.72
N LEU A 143 29.88 -4.75 -40.63
CA LEU A 143 29.21 -5.91 -40.02
C LEU A 143 28.23 -6.59 -41.00
N GLN A 144 27.62 -5.82 -41.91
CA GLN A 144 26.70 -6.34 -42.91
C GLN A 144 27.44 -7.17 -43.98
N GLU A 145 28.58 -6.68 -44.45
CA GLU A 145 29.45 -7.41 -45.39
C GLU A 145 30.06 -8.66 -44.75
N LEU A 146 30.49 -8.58 -43.48
CA LEU A 146 30.95 -9.74 -42.72
C LEU A 146 29.86 -10.83 -42.64
N ARG A 147 28.61 -10.44 -42.35
CA ARG A 147 27.47 -11.38 -42.33
C ARG A 147 27.21 -11.99 -43.70
N GLU A 148 27.35 -11.24 -44.79
CA GLU A 148 27.23 -11.80 -46.14
C GLU A 148 28.32 -12.83 -46.46
N VAL A 149 29.55 -12.59 -46.03
CA VAL A 149 30.65 -13.56 -46.22
C VAL A 149 30.35 -14.87 -45.51
N PHE A 150 29.91 -14.82 -44.25
CA PHE A 150 29.51 -16.03 -43.52
C PHE A 150 28.26 -16.70 -44.10
N ARG A 151 27.34 -15.93 -44.70
CA ARG A 151 26.17 -16.48 -45.41
C ARG A 151 26.56 -17.26 -46.66
N ARG A 152 27.61 -16.82 -47.37
CA ARG A 152 28.13 -17.48 -48.58
C ARG A 152 29.13 -18.61 -48.30
N ALA A 153 29.79 -18.61 -47.14
CA ALA A 153 30.85 -19.55 -46.77
C ALA A 153 30.37 -20.92 -46.25
N GLY A 154 29.06 -21.20 -46.22
CA GLY A 154 28.53 -22.57 -46.14
C GLY A 154 28.01 -23.08 -44.79
N ASP A 155 28.21 -22.36 -43.68
CA ASP A 155 27.77 -22.82 -42.34
C ASP A 155 26.56 -22.03 -41.78
N TRP A 156 25.90 -21.23 -42.60
CA TRP A 156 24.75 -20.43 -42.20
C TRP A 156 23.45 -21.23 -42.31
N ASP A 157 22.79 -21.48 -41.17
CA ASP A 157 21.45 -22.08 -41.12
C ASP A 157 20.36 -20.98 -41.01
N PRO A 158 19.56 -20.72 -42.06
CA PRO A 158 18.46 -19.75 -42.03
C PRO A 158 17.46 -20.03 -40.91
N VAL A 159 17.17 -21.31 -40.68
CA VAL A 159 16.16 -21.73 -39.70
C VAL A 159 16.67 -21.44 -38.29
N GLN A 160 17.96 -21.67 -38.04
CA GLN A 160 18.56 -21.30 -36.77
C GLN A 160 18.59 -19.78 -36.56
N GLU A 161 18.94 -18.99 -37.58
CA GLU A 161 18.93 -17.53 -37.44
C GLU A 161 17.51 -17.01 -37.12
N ASP A 162 16.48 -17.56 -37.74
CA ASP A 162 15.10 -17.18 -37.45
C ASP A 162 14.67 -17.56 -36.03
N ARG A 163 15.13 -18.70 -35.49
CA ARG A 163 14.92 -19.06 -34.08
C ARG A 163 15.59 -18.08 -33.12
N GLU A 164 16.83 -17.67 -33.39
CA GLU A 164 17.53 -16.68 -32.56
C GLU A 164 16.83 -15.31 -32.61
N ARG A 165 16.37 -14.88 -33.80
CA ARG A 165 15.58 -13.64 -33.93
C ARG A 165 14.27 -13.71 -33.15
N LEU A 166 13.59 -14.86 -33.15
CA LEU A 166 12.38 -15.07 -32.34
C LEU A 166 12.69 -15.00 -30.85
N LEU A 167 13.81 -15.58 -30.40
CA LEU A 167 14.29 -15.50 -29.03
C LEU A 167 14.56 -14.05 -28.61
N ASP A 168 15.28 -13.28 -29.43
CA ASP A 168 15.57 -11.87 -29.18
C ASP A 168 14.28 -11.04 -29.05
N ARG A 169 13.35 -11.19 -30.01
CA ARG A 169 12.03 -10.52 -29.95
C ARG A 169 11.22 -10.95 -28.74
N GLY A 170 11.31 -12.22 -28.34
CA GLY A 170 10.70 -12.74 -27.12
C GLY A 170 11.26 -12.08 -25.86
N GLY A 171 12.59 -11.94 -25.79
CA GLY A 171 13.27 -11.31 -24.65
C GLY A 171 12.93 -9.83 -24.51
N MET A 172 12.83 -9.11 -25.63
CA MET A 172 12.36 -7.72 -25.63
C MET A 172 10.91 -7.60 -25.14
N ARG A 173 10.00 -8.44 -25.64
CA ARG A 173 8.59 -8.48 -25.22
C ARG A 173 8.45 -8.79 -23.73
N LEU A 174 9.19 -9.78 -23.22
CA LEU A 174 9.21 -10.12 -21.81
C LEU A 174 9.67 -8.96 -20.93
N THR A 175 10.75 -8.28 -21.33
CA THR A 175 11.28 -7.12 -20.59
C THR A 175 10.26 -5.98 -20.55
N MET A 176 9.57 -5.71 -21.67
CA MET A 176 8.52 -4.70 -21.72
C MET A 176 7.31 -5.08 -20.85
N ALA A 177 6.86 -6.34 -20.90
CA ALA A 177 5.74 -6.83 -20.11
C ALA A 177 6.03 -6.74 -18.60
N ARG A 178 7.24 -7.11 -18.16
CA ARG A 178 7.67 -6.95 -16.76
C ARG A 178 7.61 -5.50 -16.29
N ARG A 179 8.13 -4.56 -17.09
CA ARG A 179 8.06 -3.14 -16.76
C ARG A 179 6.62 -2.64 -16.68
N ALA A 180 5.76 -3.08 -17.59
CA ALA A 180 4.33 -2.73 -17.57
C ALA A 180 3.65 -3.26 -16.31
N TYR A 181 3.94 -4.51 -15.91
CA TYR A 181 3.45 -5.07 -14.65
C TYR A 181 3.95 -4.28 -13.44
N ASP A 182 5.25 -3.97 -13.36
CA ASP A 182 5.82 -3.22 -12.23
C ASP A 182 5.16 -1.84 -12.07
N GLN A 183 4.91 -1.17 -13.21
CA GLN A 183 4.21 0.12 -13.23
C GLN A 183 2.75 -0.03 -12.76
N ALA A 184 2.01 -1.00 -13.30
CA ALA A 184 0.62 -1.24 -12.92
C ALA A 184 0.49 -1.64 -11.44
N ALA A 185 1.39 -2.49 -10.94
CA ALA A 185 1.45 -2.88 -9.54
C ALA A 185 1.77 -1.70 -8.62
N ALA A 186 2.65 -0.78 -9.05
CA ALA A 186 2.93 0.44 -8.29
C ALA A 186 1.72 1.38 -8.24
N LEU A 187 0.98 1.52 -9.35
CA LEU A 187 -0.25 2.31 -9.39
C LEU A 187 -1.34 1.71 -8.50
N ALA A 188 -1.53 0.39 -8.54
CA ALA A 188 -2.49 -0.30 -7.68
C ALA A 188 -2.19 -0.08 -6.18
N ARG A 189 -0.91 -0.18 -5.77
CA ARG A 189 -0.50 0.09 -4.38
C ARG A 189 -0.78 1.53 -3.95
N ARG A 190 -0.56 2.52 -4.85
CA ARG A 190 -0.87 3.92 -4.56
C ARG A 190 -2.37 4.15 -4.42
N ALA A 191 -3.15 3.62 -5.35
CA ALA A 191 -4.61 3.71 -5.31
C ALA A 191 -5.18 3.03 -4.05
N GLU A 192 -4.56 1.93 -3.60
CA GLU A 192 -4.95 1.25 -2.37
C GLU A 192 -4.71 2.12 -1.13
N GLN A 193 -3.53 2.76 -1.06
CA GLN A 193 -3.22 3.70 0.02
C GLN A 193 -4.18 4.89 0.03
N GLU A 194 -4.45 5.49 -1.13
CA GLU A 194 -5.39 6.60 -1.27
C GLU A 194 -6.81 6.21 -0.86
N ALA A 195 -7.30 5.04 -1.27
CA ALA A 195 -8.60 4.54 -0.87
C ALA A 195 -8.69 4.33 0.66
N ARG A 196 -7.67 3.70 1.27
CA ARG A 196 -7.63 3.49 2.72
C ARG A 196 -7.61 4.81 3.49
N LEU A 197 -6.82 5.78 3.05
CA LEU A 197 -6.76 7.10 3.68
C LEU A 197 -8.10 7.82 3.58
N ALA A 198 -8.72 7.84 2.40
CA ALA A 198 -10.02 8.48 2.20
C ALA A 198 -11.13 7.83 3.04
N GLU A 199 -11.11 6.50 3.16
CA GLU A 199 -12.04 5.76 4.03
C GLU A 199 -11.84 6.09 5.50
N ALA A 200 -10.59 6.13 5.97
CA ALA A 200 -10.27 6.48 7.35
C ALA A 200 -10.73 7.90 7.68
N THR A 201 -10.44 8.88 6.82
CA THR A 201 -10.91 10.26 6.99
C THR A 201 -12.44 10.35 7.04
N ALA A 202 -13.15 9.60 6.17
CA ALA A 202 -14.61 9.58 6.19
C ALA A 202 -15.17 8.99 7.50
N GLN A 203 -14.54 7.94 8.03
CA GLN A 203 -14.92 7.32 9.30
C GLN A 203 -14.63 8.22 10.51
N GLU A 204 -13.47 8.88 10.52
CA GLU A 204 -13.09 9.82 11.58
C GLU A 204 -14.07 10.99 11.65
N LEU A 205 -14.38 11.62 10.52
CA LEU A 205 -15.35 12.73 10.47
C LEU A 205 -16.76 12.27 10.88
N LEU A 206 -17.18 11.07 10.47
CA LEU A 206 -18.47 10.54 10.90
C LEU A 206 -18.50 10.31 12.42
N THR A 207 -17.41 9.78 12.97
CA THR A 207 -17.27 9.55 14.42
C THR A 207 -17.34 10.88 15.17
N GLU A 208 -16.56 11.87 14.77
CA GLU A 208 -16.57 13.21 15.36
C GLU A 208 -17.97 13.86 15.29
N ALA A 209 -18.66 13.76 14.15
CA ALA A 209 -20.02 14.26 14.01
C ALA A 209 -20.99 13.58 14.99
N THR A 210 -20.87 12.26 15.16
CA THR A 210 -21.74 11.51 16.09
C THR A 210 -21.45 11.82 17.56
N GLU A 211 -20.18 11.99 17.92
CA GLU A 211 -19.74 12.38 19.27
C GLU A 211 -20.24 13.79 19.59
N SER A 212 -20.01 14.76 18.69
CA SER A 212 -20.48 16.13 18.84
C SER A 212 -22.01 16.21 19.00
N ALA A 213 -22.75 15.42 18.23
CA ALA A 213 -24.21 15.32 18.36
C ALA A 213 -24.63 14.68 19.70
N ALA A 214 -23.87 13.72 20.22
CA ALA A 214 -24.14 13.11 21.52
C ALA A 214 -23.89 14.11 22.66
N GLU A 215 -22.78 14.86 22.61
CA GLU A 215 -22.46 15.90 23.58
C GLU A 215 -23.49 17.04 23.56
N ALA A 216 -23.93 17.48 22.38
CA ALA A 216 -25.00 18.46 22.23
C ALA A 216 -26.28 18.02 22.95
N ARG A 217 -26.69 16.76 22.75
CA ARG A 217 -27.86 16.16 23.41
C ARG A 217 -27.70 16.12 24.92
N GLU A 218 -26.53 15.73 25.43
CA GLU A 218 -26.26 15.69 26.87
C GLU A 218 -26.30 17.09 27.50
N ALA A 219 -25.66 18.08 26.85
CA ALA A 219 -25.67 19.47 27.30
C ALA A 219 -27.10 20.02 27.35
N TYR A 220 -27.91 19.73 26.32
CA TYR A 220 -29.31 20.12 26.27
C TYR A 220 -30.15 19.49 27.39
N LEU A 221 -30.02 18.18 27.60
CA LEU A 221 -30.72 17.46 28.69
C LEU A 221 -30.30 17.99 30.07
N THR A 222 -29.03 18.30 30.25
CA THR A 222 -28.50 18.88 31.49
C THR A 222 -29.08 20.26 31.74
N ALA A 223 -29.11 21.13 30.73
CA ALA A 223 -29.76 22.44 30.82
C ALA A 223 -31.26 22.33 31.17
N GLN A 224 -31.98 21.37 30.58
CA GLN A 224 -33.39 21.11 30.93
C GLN A 224 -33.56 20.69 32.39
N ARG A 225 -32.69 19.82 32.92
CA ARG A 225 -32.75 19.39 34.33
C ARG A 225 -32.54 20.56 35.28
N PHE A 226 -31.58 21.45 35.01
CA PHE A 226 -31.31 22.63 35.85
C PHE A 226 -32.43 23.68 35.76
N THR A 227 -33.01 23.90 34.58
CA THR A 227 -34.16 24.81 34.43
C THR A 227 -35.42 24.30 35.13
N ARG A 228 -35.73 23.00 35.04
CA ARG A 228 -36.85 22.38 35.76
C ARG A 228 -36.70 22.51 37.28
N ARG A 229 -35.51 22.26 37.83
CA ARG A 229 -35.23 22.42 39.28
C ARG A 229 -35.34 23.86 39.77
N ARG A 230 -35.11 24.85 38.90
CA ARG A 230 -35.21 26.28 39.24
C ARG A 230 -36.64 26.83 39.25
N ARG A 231 -37.64 26.14 38.69
CA ARG A 231 -39.04 26.57 38.81
C ARG A 231 -39.46 26.45 40.29
N PRO A 232 -39.65 27.56 41.03
CA PRO A 232 -40.20 27.47 42.38
C PRO A 232 -41.60 26.88 42.27
N ARG A 233 -42.04 26.11 43.28
CA ARG A 233 -43.46 25.82 43.51
C ARG A 233 -44.19 27.14 43.83
N ARG A 234 -44.36 28.00 42.82
CA ARG A 234 -45.27 29.13 42.88
C ARG A 234 -46.67 28.56 42.67
N GLY A 235 -47.45 28.51 43.74
CA GLY A 235 -48.88 28.21 43.68
C GLY A 235 -49.32 26.95 44.41
N ARG A 236 -49.28 26.98 45.74
CA ARG A 236 -50.32 26.34 46.58
C ARG A 236 -50.38 27.02 47.95
N ARG A 237 -50.67 28.33 47.94
CA ARG A 237 -51.18 29.05 49.10
C ARG A 237 -52.12 30.15 48.62
N ALA A 238 -53.24 30.22 49.33
CA ALA A 238 -54.33 31.19 49.30
C ALA A 238 -55.51 30.85 48.36
N GLY A 239 -56.64 30.56 49.00
CA GLY A 239 -57.93 30.16 48.46
C GLY A 239 -58.51 29.08 49.35
#